data_AF-A0A7Y3G4E6-F1
#
_entry.id   AF-A0A7Y3G4E6-F1
#
_cell.length_a   1.000
_cell.length_b   1.000
_cell.length_c   1.000
_cell.angle_alpha   90.00
_cell.angle_beta   90.00
_cell.angle_gamma   90.00
#
_symmetry.space_group_name_H-M   'P 1'
#
loop_
_entity.id
_entity.type
_entity.pdbx_description
1 polymer ?
#
loop_
_entity_poly.entity_id
_entity_poly.type
_entity_poly.pdbx_seq_one_letter_code
_entity_poly.pdbx_strand_id
1 'polypeptide(L)'
;MSAQVFYRDKSFSLRLSLPSLLTTSPAANALRPRTDRGMNWYLDGSNPDSLTELRHEFADYLSRHAAPGSDVDGAVLTFSELVGNAMLHAGGDIWVAVDWATHHPLLTVWDMGPQFQLASVDMPSPKAPQGRGLAIATVLTERLAIAAREGGGAKVEAELPIERKEEAHIEPPRTLVDVLPSHDEAGPDGFSKEPFLRALVVQLSQELEWRHGPEAAEHVVAQVGTSVGGQMEDEYREAKSIVGRMTPNQMADCYVRLKHAIDGGFFVIEATDERIVLGNTACPFGPAVRKSPALCRMTSSVFGGIAARNAGDSTVVLEERIAVGDPGCKVVVNLGTLDMPAHGHRYPAAHEDNT
;
A
#
# COMPACT_ATOMS: atom_id res chain seq x y z
N MET A 1 37.57 23.95 -2.23
CA MET A 1 36.38 24.81 -2.35
C MET A 1 35.32 24.00 -3.05
N SER A 2 34.43 23.37 -2.28
CA SER A 2 33.33 22.58 -2.83
C SER A 2 32.05 23.15 -2.25
N ALA A 3 31.28 23.83 -3.10
CA ALA A 3 29.96 24.31 -2.79
C ALA A 3 28.97 23.18 -3.09
N GLN A 4 28.12 22.84 -2.12
CA GLN A 4 26.94 22.00 -2.34
C GLN A 4 25.69 22.81 -1.98
N VAL A 5 24.81 22.84 -2.98
CA VAL A 5 23.49 23.44 -3.00
C VAL A 5 22.53 22.53 -2.21
N PHE A 6 21.72 23.12 -1.34
CA PHE A 6 20.66 22.42 -0.62
C PHE A 6 19.38 22.44 -1.47
N TYR A 7 18.85 21.26 -1.80
CA TYR A 7 17.45 21.11 -2.21
C TYR A 7 16.63 20.69 -0.99
N ARG A 8 15.52 21.40 -0.76
CA ARG A 8 14.66 21.26 0.41
C ARG A 8 13.48 20.36 0.02
N ASP A 9 13.54 19.09 0.40
CA ASP A 9 12.39 18.20 0.25
C ASP A 9 11.52 18.28 1.51
N LYS A 10 10.25 18.63 1.32
CA LYS A 10 9.23 18.73 2.37
C LYS A 10 8.45 17.42 2.41
N SER A 11 9.00 16.43 3.10
CA SER A 11 8.25 15.27 3.57
C SER A 11 8.42 15.18 5.09
N PHE A 12 7.43 15.70 5.81
CA PHE A 12 7.34 15.56 7.27
C PHE A 12 6.88 14.12 7.58
N SER A 13 7.81 13.16 7.47
CA SER A 13 7.68 11.85 8.11
C SER A 13 8.17 12.03 9.55
N LEU A 14 7.25 12.19 10.49
CA LEU A 14 7.54 12.00 11.91
C LEU A 14 7.78 10.50 12.10
N ARG A 15 9.03 10.07 11.83
CA ARG A 15 9.57 8.85 12.39
C ARG A 15 9.60 9.08 13.91
N LEU A 16 8.64 8.54 14.63
CA LEU A 16 8.91 8.10 16.00
C LEU A 16 10.03 7.08 15.87
N SER A 17 11.25 7.57 16.01
CA SER A 17 12.40 6.75 16.31
C SER A 17 12.01 5.92 17.51
N LEU A 18 11.95 4.59 17.37
CA LEU A 18 12.32 3.71 18.47
C LEU A 18 13.60 4.31 19.06
N PRO A 19 13.59 4.84 20.29
CA PRO A 19 14.82 5.38 20.84
C PRO A 19 15.78 4.20 20.93
N SER A 20 16.89 4.29 20.22
CA SER A 20 18.09 3.49 20.44
C SER A 20 18.78 3.88 21.76
N LEU A 21 17.99 4.15 22.80
CA LEU A 21 18.42 4.26 24.19
C LEU A 21 17.84 3.07 24.94
N LEU A 22 18.40 1.92 24.61
CA LEU A 22 18.59 0.83 25.55
C LEU A 22 19.52 1.33 26.68
N THR A 23 19.02 2.21 27.55
CA THR A 23 19.34 2.12 28.98
C THR A 23 18.43 1.04 29.55
N THR A 24 18.79 -0.20 29.25
CA THR A 24 18.13 -1.39 29.80
C THR A 24 18.43 -1.45 31.29
N SER A 25 17.53 -0.91 32.11
CA SER A 25 17.34 -1.51 33.42
C SER A 25 16.72 -2.89 33.20
N PRO A 26 17.36 -4.00 33.62
CA PRO A 26 16.81 -5.35 33.48
C PRO A 26 15.41 -5.51 34.10
N ALA A 27 15.07 -4.66 35.07
CA ALA A 27 13.76 -4.62 35.71
C ALA A 27 12.65 -4.17 34.74
N ALA A 28 12.89 -3.20 33.86
CA ALA A 28 11.87 -2.67 32.94
C ALA A 28 11.47 -3.69 31.86
N ASN A 29 12.42 -4.51 31.38
CA ASN A 29 12.14 -5.56 30.40
C ASN A 29 11.42 -6.78 30.99
N ALA A 30 11.64 -7.09 32.27
CA ALA A 30 10.93 -8.15 32.98
C ALA A 30 9.46 -7.79 33.30
N LEU A 31 9.12 -6.50 33.24
CA LEU A 31 7.81 -5.95 33.60
C LEU A 31 6.94 -5.61 32.39
N ARG A 32 7.45 -5.82 31.16
CA ARG A 32 6.70 -5.61 29.93
C ARG A 32 5.51 -6.59 29.87
N PRO A 33 4.29 -6.09 29.66
CA PRO A 33 3.15 -6.94 29.37
C PRO A 33 3.37 -7.76 28.10
N ARG A 34 3.11 -9.08 28.17
CA ARG A 34 3.07 -9.90 26.97
C ARG A 34 1.70 -9.76 26.33
N THR A 35 1.62 -8.99 25.25
CA THR A 35 0.51 -9.11 24.29
C THR A 35 0.97 -9.99 23.14
N ASP A 36 0.37 -11.17 23.00
CA ASP A 36 0.67 -12.04 21.87
C ASP A 36 -0.08 -11.62 20.59
N ARG A 37 -1.14 -10.81 20.71
CA ARG A 37 -2.02 -10.38 19.59
C ARG A 37 -2.36 -8.89 19.63
N GLY A 38 -1.40 -8.06 20.05
CA GLY A 38 -1.64 -6.67 20.42
C GLY A 38 -0.46 -5.72 20.22
N MET A 39 -0.67 -4.47 20.65
CA MET A 39 0.35 -3.42 20.67
C MET A 39 0.61 -2.97 22.11
N ASN A 40 1.84 -2.53 22.40
CA ASN A 40 2.18 -1.94 23.70
C ASN A 40 2.87 -0.60 23.51
N TRP A 41 2.60 0.30 24.43
CA TRP A 41 3.24 1.60 24.55
C TRP A 41 3.81 1.78 25.95
N TYR A 42 4.84 2.60 26.01
CA TYR A 42 5.47 3.02 27.25
C TYR A 42 5.36 4.53 27.36
N LEU A 43 4.97 4.99 28.54
CA LEU A 43 4.82 6.40 28.85
C LEU A 43 5.73 6.74 30.03
N ASP A 44 6.62 7.69 29.82
CA ASP A 44 7.44 8.27 30.88
C ASP A 44 6.56 9.23 31.70
N GLY A 45 6.35 8.90 32.98
CA GLY A 45 5.50 9.68 33.87
C GLY A 45 6.03 11.09 34.19
N SER A 46 7.30 11.37 33.86
CA SER A 46 7.93 12.67 34.07
C SER A 46 7.71 13.68 32.93
N ASN A 47 7.20 13.23 31.78
CA ASN A 47 6.98 14.08 30.61
C ASN A 47 5.48 14.35 30.36
N PRO A 48 4.99 15.58 30.57
CA PRO A 48 3.58 15.91 30.38
C PRO A 48 3.12 15.88 28.91
N ASP A 49 4.02 16.06 27.94
CA ASP A 49 3.65 16.07 26.52
C ASP A 49 3.42 14.65 25.96
N SER A 50 4.01 13.64 26.59
CA SER A 50 3.94 12.24 26.13
C SER A 50 2.52 11.69 26.10
N LEU A 51 1.61 12.17 26.96
CA LEU A 51 0.21 11.73 26.97
C LEU A 51 -0.53 12.16 25.71
N THR A 52 -0.30 13.39 25.26
CA THR A 52 -0.97 13.95 24.08
C THR A 52 -0.51 13.24 22.82
N GLU A 53 0.79 12.99 22.70
CA GLU A 53 1.38 12.22 21.61
C GLU A 53 0.84 10.79 21.58
N LEU A 54 0.85 10.10 22.73
CA LEU A 54 0.36 8.73 22.82
C LEU A 54 -1.13 8.64 22.49
N ARG A 55 -1.94 9.62 22.91
CA ARG A 55 -3.37 9.65 22.57
C ARG A 55 -3.59 9.74 21.05
N HIS A 56 -2.83 10.57 20.34
CA HIS A 56 -2.93 10.63 18.89
C HIS A 56 -2.47 9.32 18.23
N GLU A 57 -1.35 8.76 18.68
CA GLU A 57 -0.86 7.47 18.17
C GLU A 57 -1.87 6.34 18.41
N PHE A 58 -2.50 6.32 19.58
CA PHE A 58 -3.53 5.36 19.96
C PHE A 58 -4.78 5.52 19.08
N ALA A 59 -5.26 6.74 18.87
CA ALA A 59 -6.39 7.02 17.99
C ALA A 59 -6.10 6.59 16.54
N ASP A 60 -4.91 6.88 16.03
CA ASP A 60 -4.47 6.46 14.70
C ASP A 60 -4.37 4.93 14.60
N TYR A 61 -3.88 4.27 15.64
CA TYR A 61 -3.83 2.81 15.72
C TYR A 61 -5.23 2.21 15.67
N LEU A 62 -6.16 2.66 16.52
CA LEU A 62 -7.53 2.17 16.53
C LEU A 62 -8.22 2.42 15.19
N SER A 63 -8.06 3.61 14.60
CA SER A 63 -8.68 3.96 13.31
C SER A 63 -8.22 3.05 12.15
N ARG A 64 -6.98 2.54 12.20
CA ARG A 64 -6.47 1.60 11.19
C ARG A 64 -7.02 0.18 11.33
N HIS A 65 -7.35 -0.23 12.55
CA HIS A 65 -7.67 -1.63 12.87
C HIS A 65 -9.14 -1.88 13.19
N ALA A 66 -9.89 -0.85 13.57
CA ALA A 66 -11.29 -0.96 13.92
C ALA A 66 -12.18 -1.21 12.69
N ALA A 67 -13.26 -1.97 12.89
CA ALA A 67 -14.30 -2.15 11.89
C ALA A 67 -15.00 -0.81 11.60
N PRO A 68 -15.42 -0.54 10.35
CA PRO A 68 -16.17 0.67 10.02
C PRO A 68 -17.41 0.83 10.91
N GLY A 69 -17.59 2.00 11.51
CA GLY A 69 -18.71 2.30 12.40
C GLY A 69 -18.48 2.01 13.89
N SER A 70 -17.30 1.49 14.27
CA SER A 70 -16.90 1.36 15.68
C SER A 70 -16.76 2.72 16.38
N ASP A 71 -17.02 2.76 17.70
CA ASP A 71 -16.89 3.97 18.51
C ASP A 71 -15.42 4.25 18.92
N VAL A 72 -14.63 4.72 17.95
CA VAL A 72 -13.22 5.05 18.17
C VAL A 72 -13.08 6.21 19.16
N ASP A 73 -13.97 7.20 19.11
CA ASP A 73 -13.93 8.35 20.02
C ASP A 73 -14.19 7.92 21.47
N GLY A 74 -15.16 7.03 21.71
CA GLY A 74 -15.42 6.43 23.01
C GLY A 74 -14.26 5.58 23.52
N ALA A 75 -13.57 4.85 22.64
CA ALA A 75 -12.37 4.10 22.99
C ALA A 75 -11.17 5.01 23.34
N VAL A 76 -10.96 6.09 22.59
CA VAL A 76 -9.92 7.10 22.88
C VAL A 76 -10.22 7.85 24.16
N LEU A 77 -11.50 8.14 24.44
CA LEU A 77 -11.92 8.72 25.71
C LEU A 77 -11.65 7.76 26.87
N THR A 78 -12.03 6.49 26.74
CA THR A 78 -11.70 5.45 27.73
C THR A 78 -10.19 5.38 27.99
N PHE A 79 -9.38 5.36 26.94
CA PHE A 79 -7.93 5.42 27.07
C PHE A 79 -7.45 6.67 27.81
N SER A 80 -7.95 7.84 27.43
CA SER A 80 -7.54 9.13 28.00
C SER A 80 -7.87 9.22 29.49
N GLU A 81 -9.02 8.69 29.90
CA GLU A 81 -9.43 8.64 31.30
C GLU A 81 -8.59 7.64 32.10
N LEU A 82 -8.30 6.45 31.56
CA LEU A 82 -7.52 5.45 32.29
C LEU A 82 -6.05 5.84 32.43
N VAL A 83 -5.42 6.30 31.35
CA VAL A 83 -4.03 6.73 31.37
C VAL A 83 -3.87 8.06 32.10
N GLY A 84 -4.83 8.99 31.95
CA GLY A 84 -4.84 10.25 32.70
C GLY A 84 -4.96 10.04 34.20
N ASN A 85 -5.84 9.13 34.65
CA ASN A 85 -5.92 8.75 36.07
C ASN A 85 -4.65 8.07 36.55
N ALA A 86 -4.07 7.18 35.74
CA ALA A 86 -2.79 6.58 36.04
C ALA A 86 -1.73 7.67 36.21
N MET A 87 -1.54 8.61 35.29
CA MET A 87 -0.53 9.68 35.41
C MET A 87 -0.73 10.61 36.62
N LEU A 88 -1.98 10.93 36.98
CA LEU A 88 -2.27 11.84 38.10
C LEU A 88 -2.01 11.20 39.47
N HIS A 89 -2.14 9.87 39.56
CA HIS A 89 -2.03 9.13 40.82
C HIS A 89 -0.77 8.27 40.89
N ALA A 90 -0.13 7.98 39.76
CA ALA A 90 1.15 7.31 39.63
C ALA A 90 2.28 8.31 39.81
N GLY A 91 3.18 8.04 40.76
CA GLY A 91 4.48 8.70 40.83
C GLY A 91 5.54 8.06 39.92
N GLY A 92 5.15 7.37 38.84
CA GLY A 92 6.05 6.52 38.04
C GLY A 92 5.56 6.25 36.61
N ASP A 93 6.34 5.44 35.89
CA ASP A 93 6.12 5.12 34.48
C ASP A 93 4.85 4.27 34.25
N ILE A 94 4.28 4.39 33.05
CA ILE A 94 3.05 3.68 32.68
C ILE A 94 3.29 2.82 31.45
N TRP A 95 2.84 1.57 31.52
CA TRP A 95 2.71 0.73 30.34
C TRP A 95 1.25 0.71 29.89
N VAL A 96 1.02 0.77 28.59
CA VAL A 96 -0.31 0.60 28.00
C VAL A 96 -0.26 -0.51 26.98
N ALA A 97 -1.28 -1.35 26.92
CA ALA A 97 -1.39 -2.40 25.92
C ALA A 97 -2.82 -2.53 25.42
N VAL A 98 -2.96 -2.94 24.16
CA VAL A 98 -4.25 -3.33 23.58
C VAL A 98 -4.11 -4.74 23.05
N ASP A 99 -4.97 -5.65 23.49
CA ASP A 99 -5.04 -7.03 23.01
C ASP A 99 -6.35 -7.30 22.25
N TRP A 100 -6.26 -7.83 21.04
CA TRP A 100 -7.39 -8.15 20.17
C TRP A 100 -7.78 -9.64 20.18
N ALA A 101 -7.43 -10.40 21.22
CA ALA A 101 -7.76 -11.82 21.31
C ALA A 101 -9.28 -12.08 21.34
N THR A 102 -10.07 -11.11 21.79
CA THR A 102 -11.53 -11.14 21.90
C THR A 102 -12.19 -10.26 20.85
N HIS A 103 -13.52 -10.38 20.73
CA HIS A 103 -14.34 -9.61 19.80
C HIS A 103 -14.15 -8.09 19.95
N HIS A 104 -14.16 -7.64 21.21
CA HIS A 104 -13.75 -6.29 21.60
C HIS A 104 -12.36 -6.36 22.21
N PRO A 105 -11.45 -5.43 21.88
CA PRO A 105 -10.10 -5.48 22.38
C PRO A 105 -10.01 -5.03 23.84
N LEU A 106 -9.11 -5.65 24.56
CA LEU A 106 -8.81 -5.35 25.94
C LEU A 106 -7.69 -4.31 26.02
N LEU A 107 -8.02 -3.09 26.44
CA LEU A 107 -7.05 -2.09 26.87
C LEU A 107 -6.57 -2.44 28.28
N THR A 108 -5.27 -2.49 28.48
CA THR A 108 -4.66 -2.66 29.78
C THR A 108 -3.68 -1.53 30.05
N VAL A 109 -3.80 -0.90 31.21
CA VAL A 109 -2.91 0.15 31.69
C VAL A 109 -2.25 -0.34 32.97
N TRP A 110 -0.92 -0.39 33.00
CA TRP A 110 -0.13 -0.70 34.18
C TRP A 110 0.54 0.56 34.70
N ASP A 111 0.25 0.87 35.94
CA ASP A 111 0.98 1.83 36.74
C ASP A 111 2.14 1.12 37.46
N MET A 112 3.37 1.60 37.25
CA MET A 112 4.60 1.06 37.84
C MET A 112 5.03 1.78 39.13
N GLY A 113 4.21 2.70 39.65
CA GLY A 113 4.45 3.45 40.87
C GLY A 113 4.40 2.61 42.16
N PRO A 114 5.01 3.08 43.26
CA PRO A 114 5.16 2.30 44.49
C PRO A 114 3.85 2.10 45.28
N GLN A 115 2.82 2.94 45.08
CA GLN A 115 1.57 2.92 45.82
C GLN A 115 0.42 3.41 44.93
N PHE A 116 -0.50 2.53 44.53
CA PHE A 116 -1.73 2.95 43.88
C PHE A 116 -2.84 3.08 44.92
N GLN A 117 -3.33 4.31 45.14
CA GLN A 117 -4.55 4.58 45.90
C GLN A 117 -5.69 4.79 44.92
N LEU A 118 -6.56 3.78 44.79
CA LEU A 118 -7.83 3.97 44.10
C LEU A 118 -8.66 4.94 44.94
N ALA A 119 -8.87 6.16 44.45
CA ALA A 119 -9.96 6.98 44.98
C ALA A 119 -11.24 6.16 44.83
N SER A 120 -12.04 6.06 45.90
CA SER A 120 -13.27 5.27 45.92
C SER A 120 -14.11 5.52 44.66
N VAL A 121 -14.74 4.48 44.13
CA VAL A 121 -15.74 4.56 43.05
C VAL A 121 -17.04 5.17 43.59
N ASP A 122 -16.95 6.34 44.22
CA ASP A 122 -18.12 7.15 44.52
C ASP A 122 -18.39 7.99 43.27
N MET A 123 -19.56 7.79 42.63
CA MET A 123 -20.00 8.61 41.51
C MET A 123 -19.93 10.09 41.92
N PRO A 124 -19.01 10.89 41.38
CA PRO A 124 -18.91 12.29 41.75
C PRO A 124 -20.18 13.01 41.33
N SER A 125 -20.60 14.05 42.06
CA SER A 125 -21.74 14.86 41.62
C SER A 125 -21.52 15.37 40.19
N PRO A 126 -22.58 15.57 39.37
CA PRO A 126 -22.44 16.07 37.99
C PRO A 126 -21.69 17.41 37.83
N LYS A 127 -21.42 18.11 38.94
CA LYS A 127 -20.71 19.38 39.01
C LYS A 127 -19.30 19.27 39.60
N ALA A 128 -18.84 18.09 40.02
CA ALA A 128 -17.52 17.90 40.60
C ALA A 128 -16.42 17.95 39.52
N PRO A 129 -15.35 18.74 39.70
CA PRO A 129 -14.32 18.95 38.67
C PRO A 129 -13.32 17.79 38.50
N GLN A 130 -13.31 16.78 39.38
CA GLN A 130 -12.38 15.65 39.36
C GLN A 130 -13.08 14.32 39.74
N GLY A 131 -12.51 13.17 39.38
CA GLY A 131 -13.03 11.83 39.73
C GLY A 131 -14.00 11.19 38.73
N ARG A 132 -14.26 11.82 37.58
CA ARG A 132 -15.22 11.32 36.57
C ARG A 132 -14.66 10.23 35.68
N GLY A 133 -13.34 10.13 35.53
CA GLY A 133 -12.74 9.30 34.49
C GLY A 133 -13.03 7.82 34.63
N LEU A 134 -12.99 7.29 35.86
CA LEU A 134 -13.34 5.90 36.11
C LEU A 134 -14.85 5.64 35.90
N ALA A 135 -15.71 6.62 36.22
CA ALA A 135 -17.15 6.55 35.96
C ALA A 135 -17.45 6.61 34.46
N ILE A 136 -16.74 7.44 33.70
CA ILE A 136 -16.85 7.54 32.24
C ILE A 136 -16.37 6.23 31.60
N ALA A 137 -15.21 5.71 31.98
CA ALA A 137 -14.72 4.42 31.49
C ALA A 137 -15.70 3.28 31.83
N THR A 138 -16.28 3.25 33.02
CA THR A 138 -17.29 2.23 33.42
C THR A 138 -18.58 2.34 32.60
N VAL A 139 -18.95 3.53 32.13
CA VAL A 139 -20.15 3.75 31.30
C VAL A 139 -19.87 3.46 29.82
N LEU A 140 -18.64 3.70 29.35
CA LEU A 140 -18.24 3.51 27.95
C LEU A 140 -17.72 2.10 27.63
N THR A 141 -17.44 1.29 28.65
CA THR A 141 -16.87 -0.06 28.51
C THR A 141 -17.78 -1.08 29.16
N GLU A 142 -17.94 -2.24 28.52
CA GLU A 142 -18.78 -3.32 29.07
C GLU A 142 -18.14 -4.00 30.28
N ARG A 143 -16.80 -3.93 30.38
CA ARG A 143 -16.05 -4.57 31.46
C ARG A 143 -14.82 -3.76 31.84
N LEU A 144 -14.73 -3.43 33.13
CA LEU A 144 -13.59 -2.78 33.77
C LEU A 144 -13.12 -3.65 34.95
N ALA A 145 -11.85 -4.04 34.97
CA ALA A 145 -11.23 -4.81 36.05
C ALA A 145 -10.00 -4.08 36.60
N ILE A 146 -9.83 -4.09 37.92
CA ILE A 146 -8.72 -3.40 38.60
C ILE A 146 -8.06 -4.35 39.58
N ALA A 147 -6.74 -4.51 39.47
CA ALA A 147 -5.96 -5.37 40.34
C ALA A 147 -4.73 -4.63 40.89
N ALA A 148 -4.57 -4.64 42.22
CA ALA A 148 -3.35 -4.19 42.89
C ALA A 148 -2.26 -5.26 42.79
N ARG A 149 -0.99 -4.87 42.61
CA ARG A 149 0.12 -5.81 42.46
C ARG A 149 0.81 -6.10 43.80
N GLU A 150 1.19 -7.36 44.04
CA GLU A 150 2.13 -7.74 45.09
C GLU A 150 3.52 -7.17 44.75
N GLY A 151 3.82 -5.97 45.25
CA GLY A 151 5.06 -5.24 44.97
C GLY A 151 4.89 -3.74 44.71
N GLY A 152 3.65 -3.23 44.65
CA GLY A 152 3.35 -1.84 44.30
C GLY A 152 2.85 -1.69 42.85
N GLY A 153 2.00 -0.70 42.62
CA GLY A 153 1.38 -0.41 41.32
C GLY A 153 0.02 -1.08 41.10
N ALA A 154 -0.66 -0.70 40.02
CA ALA A 154 -1.99 -1.23 39.67
C ALA A 154 -2.10 -1.57 38.18
N LYS A 155 -2.94 -2.57 37.90
CA LYS A 155 -3.34 -2.96 36.56
C LYS A 155 -4.82 -2.62 36.40
N VAL A 156 -5.13 -1.82 35.39
CA VAL A 156 -6.51 -1.51 35.00
C VAL A 156 -6.76 -2.08 33.62
N GLU A 157 -7.83 -2.86 33.48
CA GLU A 157 -8.23 -3.51 32.24
C GLU A 157 -9.61 -3.03 31.84
N ALA A 158 -9.78 -2.62 30.60
CA ALA A 158 -11.02 -2.11 30.06
C ALA A 158 -11.28 -2.66 28.66
N GLU A 159 -12.49 -3.15 28.43
CA GLU A 159 -12.93 -3.62 27.12
C GLU A 159 -13.38 -2.43 26.26
N LEU A 160 -12.70 -2.17 25.14
CA LEU A 160 -12.99 -1.00 24.32
C LEU A 160 -14.23 -1.24 23.44
N PRO A 161 -15.08 -0.22 23.21
CA PRO A 161 -16.32 -0.33 22.42
C PRO A 161 -16.06 -0.32 20.91
N ILE A 162 -15.09 -1.12 20.46
CA ILE A 162 -14.69 -1.24 19.06
C ILE A 162 -14.54 -2.72 18.71
N GLU A 163 -14.67 -3.03 17.43
CA GLU A 163 -14.45 -4.37 16.90
C GLU A 163 -13.26 -4.35 15.96
N ARG A 164 -12.52 -5.47 15.88
CA ARG A 164 -11.44 -5.57 14.89
C ARG A 164 -12.05 -5.75 13.50
N LYS A 165 -11.57 -4.98 12.53
CA LYS A 165 -11.92 -5.19 11.13
C LYS A 165 -11.58 -6.63 10.72
N GLU A 166 -12.57 -7.38 10.27
CA GLU A 166 -12.35 -8.70 9.68
C GLU A 166 -11.54 -8.57 8.39
N GLU A 167 -10.51 -9.42 8.26
CA GLU A 167 -9.77 -9.57 7.02
C GLU A 167 -10.48 -10.61 6.14
N ALA A 168 -10.58 -10.34 4.84
CA ALA A 168 -11.26 -11.25 3.94
C ALA A 168 -10.53 -12.60 3.88
N HIS A 169 -11.25 -13.67 4.23
CA HIS A 169 -10.75 -15.02 4.08
C HIS A 169 -10.83 -15.46 2.61
N ILE A 170 -9.72 -15.98 2.09
CA ILE A 170 -9.67 -16.58 0.76
C ILE A 170 -9.51 -18.09 0.94
N GLU A 171 -10.46 -18.85 0.43
CA GLU A 171 -10.30 -20.31 0.37
C GLU A 171 -9.25 -20.64 -0.70
N PRO A 172 -8.17 -21.36 -0.35
CA PRO A 172 -7.19 -21.74 -1.35
C PRO A 172 -7.83 -22.70 -2.36
N PRO A 173 -7.55 -22.54 -3.67
CA PRO A 173 -8.06 -23.45 -4.67
C PRO A 173 -7.55 -24.87 -4.39
N ARG A 174 -8.46 -25.84 -4.41
CA ARG A 174 -8.15 -27.25 -4.10
C ARG A 174 -7.32 -27.93 -5.20
N THR A 175 -7.39 -27.42 -6.42
CA THR A 175 -6.67 -27.95 -7.59
C THR A 175 -6.03 -26.80 -8.33
N LEU A 176 -4.72 -26.88 -8.52
CA LEU A 176 -3.93 -25.95 -9.33
C LEU A 176 -3.80 -26.56 -10.73
N VAL A 177 -4.50 -26.01 -11.71
CA VAL A 177 -4.36 -26.42 -13.12
C VAL A 177 -3.63 -25.32 -13.86
N ASP A 178 -2.51 -25.68 -14.50
CA ASP A 178 -1.76 -24.79 -15.39
C ASP A 178 -1.35 -23.44 -14.74
N VAL A 179 -0.96 -23.48 -13.47
CA VAL A 179 -0.57 -22.31 -12.68
C VAL A 179 0.87 -21.88 -13.01
N LEU A 180 1.12 -20.58 -12.94
CA LEU A 180 2.45 -20.00 -13.12
C LEU A 180 3.07 -19.64 -11.75
N PRO A 181 4.41 -19.52 -11.66
CA PRO A 181 5.39 -19.95 -12.65
C PRO A 181 5.35 -21.47 -12.82
N SER A 182 5.66 -21.97 -14.03
CA SER A 182 5.66 -23.41 -14.26
C SER A 182 6.89 -24.05 -13.61
N HIS A 183 6.78 -25.31 -13.18
CA HIS A 183 7.84 -25.98 -12.40
C HIS A 183 9.20 -26.03 -13.10
N ASP A 184 9.22 -26.03 -14.43
CA ASP A 184 10.44 -26.00 -15.26
C ASP A 184 11.19 -24.67 -15.20
N GLU A 185 10.57 -23.61 -14.66
CA GLU A 185 11.19 -22.30 -14.45
C GLU A 185 11.92 -22.16 -13.11
N ALA A 186 11.87 -23.21 -12.27
CA ALA A 186 12.57 -23.23 -11.00
C ALA A 186 14.07 -23.48 -11.20
N GLY A 187 14.90 -22.67 -10.53
CA GLY A 187 16.32 -22.94 -10.37
C GLY A 187 16.60 -23.84 -9.15
N PRO A 188 17.89 -24.10 -8.85
CA PRO A 188 18.31 -24.88 -7.68
C PRO A 188 17.76 -24.36 -6.35
N ASP A 189 17.58 -23.04 -6.23
CA ASP A 189 17.09 -22.36 -5.04
C ASP A 189 15.60 -21.97 -5.13
N GLY A 190 14.87 -22.49 -6.14
CA GLY A 190 13.46 -22.18 -6.39
C GLY A 190 13.24 -21.13 -7.50
N PHE A 191 12.07 -20.49 -7.48
CA PHE A 191 11.69 -19.51 -8.50
C PHE A 191 12.42 -18.18 -8.30
N SER A 192 13.10 -17.71 -9.34
CA SER A 192 13.71 -16.38 -9.33
C SER A 192 12.65 -15.27 -9.46
N LYS A 193 13.08 -14.02 -9.23
CA LYS A 193 12.21 -12.84 -9.24
C LYS A 193 11.40 -12.71 -10.54
N GLU A 194 12.00 -13.01 -11.69
CA GLU A 194 11.38 -12.75 -12.99
C GLU A 194 10.22 -13.71 -13.32
N PRO A 195 10.38 -15.05 -13.27
CA PRO A 195 9.25 -15.98 -13.38
C PRO A 195 8.15 -15.69 -12.36
N PHE A 196 8.52 -15.33 -11.13
CA PHE A 196 7.57 -14.98 -10.08
C PHE A 196 6.74 -13.73 -10.43
N LEU A 197 7.38 -12.63 -10.81
CA LEU A 197 6.66 -11.39 -11.17
C LEU A 197 5.84 -11.56 -12.45
N ARG A 198 6.36 -12.27 -13.45
CA ARG A 198 5.63 -12.60 -14.67
C ARG A 198 4.38 -13.42 -14.37
N ALA A 199 4.51 -14.44 -13.51
CA ALA A 199 3.38 -15.25 -13.06
C ALA A 199 2.32 -14.42 -12.33
N LEU A 200 2.75 -13.50 -11.45
CA LEU A 200 1.85 -12.61 -10.71
C LEU A 200 1.05 -11.72 -11.66
N VAL A 201 1.71 -11.08 -12.63
CA VAL A 201 1.03 -10.20 -13.60
C VAL A 201 0.04 -10.98 -14.48
N VAL A 202 0.44 -12.17 -14.96
CA VAL A 202 -0.45 -13.02 -15.78
C VAL A 202 -1.65 -13.47 -14.97
N GLN A 203 -1.46 -14.00 -13.75
CA GLN A 203 -2.56 -14.50 -12.93
C GLN A 203 -3.48 -13.39 -12.44
N LEU A 204 -2.97 -12.20 -12.09
CA LEU A 204 -3.82 -11.06 -11.76
C LEU A 204 -4.69 -10.65 -12.94
N SER A 205 -4.13 -10.63 -14.15
CA SER A 205 -4.90 -10.33 -15.37
C SER A 205 -5.98 -11.39 -15.63
N GLN A 206 -5.68 -12.68 -15.42
CA GLN A 206 -6.65 -13.76 -15.52
C GLN A 206 -7.77 -13.67 -14.47
N GLU A 207 -7.43 -13.38 -13.21
CA GLU A 207 -8.41 -13.23 -12.13
C GLU A 207 -9.34 -12.03 -12.39
N LEU A 208 -8.79 -10.91 -12.90
CA LEU A 208 -9.59 -9.76 -13.31
C LEU A 208 -10.54 -10.13 -14.46
N GLU A 209 -10.04 -10.82 -15.48
CA GLU A 209 -10.85 -11.28 -16.62
C GLU A 209 -11.93 -12.27 -16.17
N TRP A 210 -11.59 -13.21 -15.30
CA TRP A 210 -12.52 -14.20 -14.76
C TRP A 210 -13.65 -13.56 -13.95
N ARG A 211 -13.33 -12.58 -13.08
CA ARG A 211 -14.30 -11.95 -12.18
C ARG A 211 -15.11 -10.84 -12.85
N HIS A 212 -14.50 -10.09 -13.76
CA HIS A 212 -15.07 -8.83 -14.29
C HIS A 212 -15.20 -8.82 -15.81
N GLY A 213 -14.77 -9.88 -16.49
CA GLY A 213 -14.83 -9.99 -17.95
C GLY A 213 -13.60 -9.42 -18.66
N PRO A 214 -13.43 -9.75 -19.95
CA PRO A 214 -12.25 -9.40 -20.73
C PRO A 214 -12.07 -7.88 -20.91
N GLU A 215 -13.17 -7.14 -21.12
CA GLU A 215 -13.12 -5.68 -21.29
C GLU A 215 -12.56 -4.96 -20.05
N ALA A 216 -12.93 -5.42 -18.86
CA ALA A 216 -12.43 -4.86 -17.60
C ALA A 216 -10.93 -5.14 -17.41
N ALA A 217 -10.49 -6.38 -17.68
CA ALA A 217 -9.07 -6.73 -17.62
C ALA A 217 -8.25 -5.89 -18.62
N GLU A 218 -8.71 -5.79 -19.87
CA GLU A 218 -8.08 -4.96 -20.89
C GLU A 218 -7.98 -3.48 -20.48
N HIS A 219 -9.04 -2.94 -19.88
CA HIS A 219 -9.06 -1.55 -19.41
C HIS A 219 -8.03 -1.29 -18.30
N VAL A 220 -8.01 -2.14 -17.27
CA VAL A 220 -7.08 -2.02 -16.14
C VAL A 220 -5.63 -2.15 -16.63
N VAL A 221 -5.35 -3.15 -17.47
CA VAL A 221 -4.03 -3.34 -18.09
C VAL A 221 -3.65 -2.11 -18.93
N ALA A 222 -4.56 -1.57 -19.73
CA ALA A 222 -4.30 -0.39 -20.55
C ALA A 222 -3.98 0.85 -19.69
N GLN A 223 -4.70 1.05 -18.58
CA GLN A 223 -4.47 2.15 -17.64
C GLN A 223 -3.08 2.07 -17.01
N VAL A 224 -2.69 0.88 -16.52
CA VAL A 224 -1.35 0.65 -15.98
C VAL A 224 -0.29 0.95 -17.04
N GLY A 225 -0.47 0.46 -18.26
CA GLY A 225 0.50 0.72 -19.35
C GLY A 225 0.62 2.18 -19.77
N THR A 226 -0.48 2.95 -19.72
CA THR A 226 -0.42 4.40 -19.98
C THR A 226 0.43 5.12 -18.93
N SER A 227 0.28 4.75 -17.65
CA SER A 227 1.03 5.35 -16.54
C SER A 227 2.52 4.97 -16.60
N VAL A 228 2.83 3.67 -16.71
CA VAL A 228 4.21 3.17 -16.82
C VAL A 228 4.90 3.69 -18.09
N GLY A 229 4.16 3.78 -19.19
CA GLY A 229 4.65 4.29 -20.47
C GLY A 229 5.11 5.76 -20.40
N GLY A 230 4.48 6.59 -19.57
CA GLY A 230 4.92 7.97 -19.34
C GLY A 230 6.31 8.04 -18.71
N GLN A 231 6.52 7.31 -17.60
CA GLN A 231 7.81 7.25 -16.92
C GLN A 231 8.93 6.69 -17.81
N MET A 232 8.60 5.69 -18.63
CA MET A 232 9.50 5.10 -19.62
C MET A 232 9.88 6.07 -20.73
N GLU A 233 8.94 6.89 -21.17
CA GLU A 233 9.18 7.95 -22.15
C GLU A 233 10.10 9.05 -21.58
N ASP A 234 9.85 9.48 -20.35
CA ASP A 234 10.65 10.51 -19.68
C ASP A 234 12.12 10.06 -19.53
N GLU A 235 12.35 8.82 -19.11
CA GLU A 235 13.69 8.24 -19.04
C GLU A 235 14.37 8.19 -20.41
N TYR A 236 13.65 7.79 -21.46
CA TYR A 236 14.19 7.78 -22.82
C TYR A 236 14.58 9.19 -23.29
N ARG A 237 13.75 10.18 -23.00
CA ARG A 237 14.02 11.58 -23.34
C ARG A 237 15.26 12.09 -22.64
N GLU A 238 15.43 11.80 -21.36
CA GLU A 238 16.64 12.15 -20.61
C GLU A 238 17.88 11.46 -21.21
N ALA A 239 17.81 10.15 -21.39
CA ALA A 239 18.92 9.34 -21.90
C ALA A 239 19.38 9.75 -23.32
N LYS A 240 18.47 10.29 -24.13
CA LYS A 240 18.73 10.73 -25.52
C LYS A 240 18.78 12.25 -25.69
N SER A 241 18.64 13.00 -24.59
CA SER A 241 18.57 14.47 -24.59
C SER A 241 17.53 15.04 -25.57
N ILE A 242 16.35 14.43 -25.62
CA ILE A 242 15.25 14.84 -26.51
C ILE A 242 14.42 15.94 -25.84
N VAL A 243 14.25 17.04 -26.55
CA VAL A 243 13.40 18.17 -26.15
C VAL A 243 12.25 18.32 -27.15
N GLY A 244 11.03 18.56 -26.65
CA GLY A 244 9.83 18.71 -27.49
C GLY A 244 9.28 17.39 -28.03
N ARG A 245 8.51 17.45 -29.12
CA ARG A 245 7.90 16.26 -29.73
C ARG A 245 8.94 15.37 -30.41
N MET A 246 8.80 14.05 -30.24
CA MET A 246 9.58 13.05 -30.94
C MET A 246 9.10 12.88 -32.38
N THR A 247 10.05 12.70 -33.30
CA THR A 247 9.79 12.24 -34.66
C THR A 247 9.33 10.77 -34.67
N PRO A 248 8.66 10.28 -35.74
CA PRO A 248 8.30 8.87 -35.86
C PRO A 248 9.46 7.90 -35.66
N ASN A 249 10.65 8.24 -36.19
CA ASN A 249 11.86 7.43 -36.00
C ASN A 249 12.35 7.41 -34.54
N GLN A 250 12.26 8.54 -33.83
CA GLN A 250 12.60 8.59 -32.41
C GLN A 250 11.59 7.84 -31.54
N MET A 251 10.30 7.88 -31.89
CA MET A 251 9.28 7.06 -31.25
C MET A 251 9.53 5.56 -31.48
N ALA A 252 9.85 5.16 -32.72
CA ALA A 252 10.16 3.78 -33.04
C ALA A 252 11.41 3.27 -32.28
N ASP A 253 12.48 4.07 -32.17
CA ASP A 253 13.66 3.74 -31.33
C ASP A 253 13.28 3.62 -29.85
N CYS A 254 12.47 4.55 -29.34
CA CYS A 254 11.95 4.49 -27.97
C CYS A 254 11.20 3.17 -27.72
N TYR A 255 10.26 2.79 -28.60
CA TYR A 255 9.48 1.56 -28.46
C TYR A 255 10.36 0.31 -28.42
N VAL A 256 11.30 0.19 -29.36
CA VAL A 256 12.20 -0.96 -29.43
C VAL A 256 13.09 -1.02 -28.20
N ARG A 257 13.71 0.10 -27.80
CA ARG A 257 14.57 0.17 -26.61
C ARG A 257 13.82 -0.25 -25.35
N LEU A 258 12.61 0.27 -25.15
CA LEU A 258 11.79 -0.05 -23.98
C LEU A 258 11.45 -1.54 -23.93
N LYS A 259 11.11 -2.15 -25.08
CA LYS A 259 10.77 -3.58 -25.12
C LYS A 259 12.00 -4.47 -25.00
N HIS A 260 13.13 -4.09 -25.57
CA HIS A 260 14.40 -4.82 -25.41
C HIS A 260 14.86 -4.86 -23.94
N ALA A 261 14.62 -3.78 -23.18
CA ALA A 261 14.95 -3.73 -21.76
C ALA A 261 14.15 -4.71 -20.89
N ILE A 262 13.07 -5.29 -21.43
CA ILE A 262 12.23 -6.31 -20.79
C ILE A 262 12.15 -7.59 -21.65
N ASP A 263 13.23 -7.89 -22.37
CA ASP A 263 13.41 -9.12 -23.16
C ASP A 263 12.40 -9.33 -24.30
N GLY A 264 11.79 -8.26 -24.78
CA GLY A 264 11.01 -8.25 -26.00
C GLY A 264 11.89 -8.27 -27.25
N GLY A 265 11.54 -9.07 -28.25
CA GLY A 265 12.25 -9.17 -29.54
C GLY A 265 11.70 -8.23 -30.61
N PHE A 266 11.46 -6.96 -30.24
CA PHE A 266 10.80 -5.97 -31.11
C PHE A 266 11.75 -5.38 -32.15
N PHE A 267 11.24 -5.09 -33.34
CA PHE A 267 12.01 -4.42 -34.39
C PHE A 267 11.10 -3.52 -35.23
N VAL A 268 11.70 -2.50 -35.85
CA VAL A 268 10.97 -1.58 -36.74
C VAL A 268 10.82 -2.21 -38.11
N ILE A 269 9.58 -2.28 -38.60
CA ILE A 269 9.26 -2.66 -39.98
C ILE A 269 9.15 -1.39 -40.84
N GLU A 270 8.50 -0.35 -40.31
CA GLU A 270 8.23 0.91 -41.01
C GLU A 270 8.07 2.05 -39.99
N ALA A 271 8.51 3.26 -40.34
CA ALA A 271 8.21 4.49 -39.61
C ALA A 271 8.08 5.67 -40.58
N THR A 272 6.87 6.20 -40.72
CA THR A 272 6.52 7.35 -41.57
C THR A 272 5.82 8.42 -40.73
N ASP A 273 5.47 9.55 -41.35
CA ASP A 273 4.73 10.62 -40.69
C ASP A 273 3.30 10.21 -40.32
N GLU A 274 2.76 9.18 -40.97
CA GLU A 274 1.39 8.67 -40.76
C GLU A 274 1.35 7.47 -39.80
N ARG A 275 2.37 6.61 -39.79
CA ARG A 275 2.34 5.38 -38.97
C ARG A 275 3.71 4.83 -38.62
N ILE A 276 3.74 4.02 -37.56
CA ILE A 276 4.88 3.20 -37.16
C ILE A 276 4.44 1.75 -37.11
N VAL A 277 5.16 0.86 -37.81
CA VAL A 277 4.89 -0.58 -37.82
C VAL A 277 6.04 -1.32 -37.17
N LEU A 278 5.72 -2.14 -36.18
CA LEU A 278 6.68 -2.93 -35.40
C LEU A 278 6.38 -4.42 -35.57
N GLY A 279 7.43 -5.21 -35.69
CA GLY A 279 7.38 -6.66 -35.55
C GLY A 279 7.88 -7.07 -34.17
N ASN A 280 7.48 -8.24 -33.70
CA ASN A 280 8.03 -8.86 -32.49
C ASN A 280 8.16 -10.37 -32.64
N THR A 281 9.33 -10.90 -32.31
CA THR A 281 9.61 -12.35 -32.33
C THR A 281 9.61 -13.00 -30.95
N ALA A 282 9.73 -12.21 -29.87
CA ALA A 282 9.77 -12.71 -28.50
C ALA A 282 8.92 -11.82 -27.58
N CYS A 283 7.89 -12.37 -26.95
CA CYS A 283 7.07 -11.61 -26.02
C CYS A 283 7.82 -11.41 -24.68
N PRO A 284 7.83 -10.20 -24.08
CA PRO A 284 8.33 -9.97 -22.72
C PRO A 284 7.72 -10.89 -21.64
N PHE A 285 6.49 -11.36 -21.87
CA PHE A 285 5.79 -12.29 -20.98
C PHE A 285 5.99 -13.76 -21.37
N GLY A 286 6.91 -14.04 -22.30
CA GLY A 286 7.17 -15.36 -22.83
C GLY A 286 5.91 -16.07 -23.35
N PRO A 287 5.90 -17.42 -23.34
CA PRO A 287 4.75 -18.22 -23.75
C PRO A 287 3.50 -18.04 -22.87
N ALA A 288 3.69 -17.63 -21.61
CA ALA A 288 2.63 -17.47 -20.63
C ALA A 288 1.59 -16.41 -21.01
N VAL A 289 1.94 -15.46 -21.89
CA VAL A 289 1.00 -14.45 -22.40
C VAL A 289 -0.23 -15.07 -23.09
N ARG A 290 -0.13 -16.30 -23.60
CA ARG A 290 -1.27 -17.04 -24.19
C ARG A 290 -2.39 -17.31 -23.19
N LYS A 291 -2.05 -17.30 -21.89
CA LYS A 291 -3.02 -17.47 -20.82
C LYS A 291 -3.76 -16.18 -20.47
N SER A 292 -3.26 -15.03 -20.91
CA SER A 292 -3.91 -13.73 -20.73
C SER A 292 -3.64 -12.77 -21.89
N PRO A 293 -4.38 -12.89 -23.01
CA PRO A 293 -4.26 -11.99 -24.16
C PRO A 293 -4.52 -10.52 -23.85
N ALA A 294 -5.28 -10.21 -22.79
CA ALA A 294 -5.51 -8.85 -22.30
C ALA A 294 -4.19 -8.10 -22.01
N LEU A 295 -3.10 -8.81 -21.65
CA LEU A 295 -1.77 -8.21 -21.45
C LEU A 295 -1.20 -7.55 -22.70
N CYS A 296 -1.66 -7.89 -23.90
CA CYS A 296 -1.27 -7.16 -25.11
C CYS A 296 -1.68 -5.69 -25.07
N ARG A 297 -2.74 -5.34 -24.31
CA ARG A 297 -3.16 -3.94 -24.08
C ARG A 297 -2.10 -3.13 -23.36
N MET A 298 -1.21 -3.76 -22.58
CA MET A 298 -0.06 -3.10 -21.95
C MET A 298 0.86 -2.51 -23.01
N THR A 299 1.11 -3.26 -24.08
CA THR A 299 1.96 -2.79 -25.17
C THR A 299 1.26 -1.74 -26.00
N SER A 300 -0.01 -1.95 -26.35
CA SER A 300 -0.76 -0.96 -27.13
C SER A 300 -0.90 0.37 -26.38
N SER A 301 -1.07 0.37 -25.05
CA SER A 301 -1.22 1.60 -24.27
C SER A 301 0.06 2.36 -24.02
N VAL A 302 1.18 1.65 -23.83
CA VAL A 302 2.49 2.29 -23.82
C VAL A 302 2.75 2.97 -25.16
N PHE A 303 2.62 2.25 -26.28
CA PHE A 303 2.93 2.81 -27.59
C PHE A 303 1.97 3.92 -27.99
N GLY A 304 0.67 3.69 -27.83
CA GLY A 304 -0.37 4.66 -28.16
C GLY A 304 -0.33 5.90 -27.28
N GLY A 305 -0.05 5.77 -25.99
CA GLY A 305 0.11 6.92 -25.09
C GLY A 305 1.31 7.81 -25.48
N ILE A 306 2.45 7.18 -25.78
CA ILE A 306 3.63 7.91 -26.27
C ILE A 306 3.34 8.56 -27.62
N ALA A 307 2.72 7.84 -28.56
CA ALA A 307 2.36 8.36 -29.87
C ALA A 307 1.42 9.57 -29.74
N ALA A 308 0.40 9.48 -28.90
CA ALA A 308 -0.54 10.57 -28.67
C ALA A 308 0.16 11.83 -28.13
N ARG A 309 1.04 11.69 -27.12
CA ARG A 309 1.78 12.85 -26.59
C ARG A 309 2.70 13.53 -27.61
N ASN A 310 3.15 12.83 -28.64
CA ASN A 310 4.10 13.34 -29.62
C ASN A 310 3.47 13.74 -30.96
N ALA A 311 2.37 13.11 -31.37
CA ALA A 311 1.70 13.31 -32.65
C ALA A 311 0.25 13.83 -32.51
N GLY A 312 -0.28 13.98 -31.30
CA GLY A 312 -1.67 14.37 -31.04
C GLY A 312 -2.54 13.17 -30.70
N ASP A 313 -3.38 12.70 -31.62
CA ASP A 313 -4.12 11.45 -31.43
C ASP A 313 -3.27 10.26 -31.91
N SER A 314 -3.60 9.06 -31.44
CA SER A 314 -3.09 7.83 -32.06
C SER A 314 -4.09 6.67 -31.97
N THR A 315 -3.93 5.70 -32.88
CA THR A 315 -4.62 4.41 -32.79
C THR A 315 -3.64 3.27 -32.99
N VAL A 316 -3.64 2.33 -32.05
CA VAL A 316 -2.80 1.12 -32.13
C VAL A 316 -3.64 -0.07 -32.54
N VAL A 317 -3.27 -0.71 -33.64
CA VAL A 317 -3.81 -1.99 -34.11
C VAL A 317 -2.81 -3.09 -33.84
N LEU A 318 -3.27 -4.19 -33.24
CA LEU A 318 -2.49 -5.39 -33.01
C LEU A 318 -2.90 -6.45 -34.03
N GLU A 319 -2.29 -6.39 -35.22
CA GLU A 319 -2.62 -7.25 -36.38
C GLU A 319 -2.32 -8.72 -36.11
N GLU A 320 -1.16 -9.00 -35.50
CA GLU A 320 -0.74 -10.34 -35.10
C GLU A 320 -0.29 -10.31 -33.64
N ARG A 321 -0.57 -11.37 -32.89
CA ARG A 321 -0.20 -11.50 -31.48
C ARG A 321 0.20 -12.93 -31.14
N ILE A 322 1.42 -13.09 -30.61
CA ILE A 322 1.87 -14.35 -29.97
C ILE A 322 0.85 -14.87 -28.94
N ALA A 323 0.18 -13.95 -28.24
CA ALA A 323 -0.81 -14.26 -27.22
C ALA A 323 -2.07 -14.97 -27.74
N VAL A 324 -2.41 -14.81 -29.02
CA VAL A 324 -3.55 -15.52 -29.64
C VAL A 324 -3.13 -16.66 -30.56
N GLY A 325 -1.83 -16.97 -30.60
CA GLY A 325 -1.28 -18.12 -31.33
C GLY A 325 -0.49 -17.79 -32.59
N ASP A 326 -0.40 -16.51 -32.98
CA ASP A 326 0.38 -16.11 -34.16
C ASP A 326 1.89 -16.36 -33.95
N PRO A 327 2.67 -16.57 -35.03
CA PRO A 327 4.11 -16.85 -34.95
C PRO A 327 4.95 -15.66 -34.44
N GLY A 328 4.39 -14.46 -34.48
CA GLY A 328 5.00 -13.23 -33.99
C GLY A 328 3.91 -12.21 -33.62
N CYS A 329 4.33 -11.00 -33.25
CA CYS A 329 3.40 -9.88 -33.20
C CYS A 329 3.67 -8.89 -34.35
N LYS A 330 2.61 -8.24 -34.80
CA LYS A 330 2.67 -7.11 -35.72
C LYS A 330 1.80 -5.99 -35.14
N VAL A 331 2.43 -4.86 -34.83
CA VAL A 331 1.81 -3.72 -34.18
C VAL A 331 1.87 -2.53 -35.11
N VAL A 332 0.72 -1.94 -35.41
CA VAL A 332 0.60 -0.74 -36.24
C VAL A 332 0.14 0.42 -35.35
N VAL A 333 0.97 1.45 -35.22
CA VAL A 333 0.69 2.67 -34.48
C VAL A 333 0.40 3.77 -35.50
N ASN A 334 -0.87 4.11 -35.69
CA ASN A 334 -1.29 5.20 -36.56
C ASN A 334 -1.19 6.53 -35.80
N LEU A 335 -0.63 7.54 -36.44
CA LEU A 335 -0.31 8.85 -35.86
C LEU A 335 -1.32 9.90 -36.34
N GLY A 336 -1.80 10.72 -35.41
CA GLY A 336 -2.77 11.78 -35.68
C GLY A 336 -4.21 11.27 -35.80
N THR A 337 -5.05 12.04 -36.48
CA THR A 337 -6.49 11.79 -36.65
C THR A 337 -6.89 11.28 -38.04
N LEU A 338 -5.92 11.23 -38.97
CA LEU A 338 -6.17 10.80 -40.34
C LEU A 338 -6.21 9.27 -40.39
N ASP A 339 -7.28 8.74 -41.00
CA ASP A 339 -7.44 7.32 -41.34
C ASP A 339 -7.36 6.33 -40.16
N MET A 340 -8.13 6.62 -39.11
CA MET A 340 -8.19 5.79 -37.90
C MET A 340 -8.97 4.49 -38.16
N PRO A 341 -8.34 3.31 -38.05
CA PRO A 341 -9.02 2.04 -38.30
C PRO A 341 -10.10 1.77 -37.25
N ALA A 342 -11.23 1.20 -37.69
CA ALA A 342 -12.40 0.94 -36.83
C ALA A 342 -12.12 -0.09 -35.71
N HIS A 343 -11.08 -0.91 -35.84
CA HIS A 343 -10.75 -2.02 -34.93
C HIS A 343 -9.42 -1.81 -34.18
N GLY A 344 -9.07 -0.55 -33.87
CA GLY A 344 -7.86 -0.21 -33.11
C GLY A 344 -8.15 0.39 -31.73
N HIS A 345 -7.13 0.35 -30.86
CA HIS A 345 -7.17 1.00 -29.56
C HIS A 345 -6.82 2.48 -29.72
N ARG A 346 -7.80 3.36 -29.45
CA ARG A 346 -7.61 4.80 -29.57
C ARG A 346 -7.00 5.42 -28.31
N TYR A 347 -6.07 6.34 -28.52
CA TYR A 347 -5.45 7.15 -27.48
C TYR A 347 -5.54 8.62 -27.89
N PRO A 348 -6.40 9.41 -27.25
CA PRO A 348 -6.54 10.82 -27.58
C PRO A 348 -5.30 11.61 -27.13
N ALA A 349 -5.07 12.76 -27.76
CA ALA A 349 -4.12 13.73 -27.25
C ALA A 349 -4.41 14.03 -25.78
N ALA A 350 -3.35 14.15 -24.97
CA ALA A 350 -3.50 14.70 -23.64
C ALA A 350 -4.14 16.08 -23.77
N HIS A 351 -5.26 16.31 -23.08
CA HIS A 351 -5.75 17.67 -22.92
C HIS A 351 -4.64 18.44 -22.22
N GLU A 352 -4.18 19.53 -22.82
CA GLU A 352 -3.40 20.52 -22.08
C GLU A 352 -4.32 21.04 -20.99
N ASP A 353 -4.21 20.48 -19.78
CA ASP A 353 -4.76 21.09 -18.59
C ASP A 353 -4.08 22.46 -18.50
N ASN A 354 -4.84 23.48 -18.89
CA ASN A 354 -4.44 24.87 -18.86
C ASN A 354 -4.24 25.27 -17.38
N THR A 355 -3.05 25.02 -16.85
CA THR A 355 -2.60 25.49 -15.53
C THR A 355 -2.45 27.00 -15.50
#